data_AF-A0AAD5EXT6-F1
#
_entry.id   AF-A0AAD5EXT6-F1
#
_cell.length_a   1.000
_cell.length_b   1.000
_cell.length_c   1.000
_cell.angle_alpha   90.00
_cell.angle_beta   90.00
_cell.angle_gamma   90.00
#
_symmetry.space_group_name_H-M   'P 1'
#
loop_
_entity.id
_entity.type
_entity.pdbx_description
1 polymer ?
#
loop_
_entity_poly.entity_id
_entity_poly.type
_entity_poly.pdbx_seq_one_letter_code
_entity_poly.pdbx_strand_id
1 'polypeptide(L)'
;MASRDPPDLSPNNDTKRLKVESTEPDKVECRQLVADGDVMLVVGSKREMIQVSLHLLCTASPFFKAMLESDFKEGKALRERDGRPAEIELPTESPEAV
;
A
#
# COMPACT_ATOMS: atom_id res chain seq x y z
N MET A 1 51.54 -30.62 -17.97
CA MET A 1 50.08 -30.46 -18.21
C MET A 1 49.40 -30.66 -16.86
N ALA A 2 48.57 -29.70 -16.46
CA ALA A 2 48.17 -29.46 -15.07
C ALA A 2 47.35 -30.61 -14.45
N SER A 3 47.76 -31.03 -13.25
CA SER A 3 46.97 -31.85 -12.32
C SER A 3 45.79 -31.02 -11.84
N ARG A 4 44.56 -31.48 -12.06
CA ARG A 4 43.34 -30.82 -11.58
C ARG A 4 42.87 -31.57 -10.34
N ASP A 5 43.22 -31.06 -9.17
CA ASP A 5 42.57 -31.49 -7.93
C ASP A 5 41.11 -31.00 -7.93
N PRO A 6 40.13 -31.83 -7.54
CA PRO A 6 38.75 -31.39 -7.42
C PRO A 6 38.61 -30.42 -6.22
N PRO A 7 37.75 -29.37 -6.33
CA PRO A 7 37.46 -28.53 -5.19
C PRO A 7 36.71 -29.33 -4.12
N ASP A 8 37.30 -29.41 -2.93
CA ASP A 8 36.70 -29.97 -1.72
C ASP A 8 35.46 -29.14 -1.34
N LEU A 9 34.28 -29.71 -1.55
CA LEU A 9 33.00 -29.18 -1.09
C LEU A 9 32.66 -29.80 0.27
N SER A 10 33.42 -29.44 1.29
CA SER A 10 33.02 -29.62 2.68
C SER A 10 32.23 -28.37 3.14
N PRO A 11 31.01 -28.51 3.70
CA PRO A 11 30.22 -27.37 4.14
C PRO A 11 30.82 -26.81 5.43
N ASN A 12 31.52 -25.68 5.32
CA ASN A 12 32.12 -25.02 6.47
C ASN A 12 31.03 -24.34 7.31
N ASN A 13 30.86 -24.82 8.54
CA ASN A 13 29.95 -24.31 9.56
C ASN A 13 30.68 -23.37 10.52
N ASP A 14 31.14 -22.22 10.03
CA ASP A 14 31.68 -21.17 10.88
C ASP A 14 30.61 -20.14 11.25
N THR A 15 30.03 -20.36 12.41
CA THR A 15 29.26 -19.41 13.21
C THR A 15 29.90 -18.02 13.25
N LYS A 16 29.22 -17.02 12.66
CA LYS A 16 29.15 -15.66 13.24
C LYS A 16 27.74 -15.12 13.10
N ARG A 17 27.07 -14.99 14.26
CA ARG A 17 25.95 -14.07 14.52
C ARG A 17 26.19 -12.75 13.79
N LEU A 18 25.28 -12.40 12.90
CA LEU A 18 24.70 -11.07 12.84
C LEU A 18 23.20 -11.27 12.65
N LYS A 19 22.51 -11.36 13.79
CA LYS A 19 21.11 -11.00 13.90
C LYS A 19 21.02 -9.52 13.52
N VAL A 20 20.53 -9.25 12.33
CA VAL A 20 19.93 -7.97 11.95
C VAL A 20 18.66 -8.40 11.21
N GLU A 21 17.63 -8.88 11.90
CA GLU A 21 16.56 -8.02 12.42
C GLU A 21 16.78 -6.54 12.06
N SER A 22 16.64 -6.25 10.77
CA SER A 22 16.39 -4.89 10.32
C SER A 22 14.90 -4.65 10.55
N THR A 23 14.58 -4.17 11.75
CA THR A 23 13.41 -3.32 11.99
C THR A 23 13.54 -2.11 11.08
N GLU A 24 13.11 -2.24 9.83
CA GLU A 24 12.86 -1.11 8.95
C GLU A 24 11.57 -0.42 9.44
N PRO A 25 11.52 0.91 9.53
CA PRO A 25 10.33 1.63 9.96
C PRO A 25 9.19 1.34 8.96
N ASP A 26 7.98 1.13 9.48
CA ASP A 26 6.72 0.94 8.73
C ASP A 26 6.77 1.51 7.31
N LYS A 27 7.15 0.67 6.33
CA LYS A 27 7.13 1.07 4.93
C LYS A 27 5.67 1.06 4.52
N VAL A 28 5.03 2.23 4.57
CA VAL A 28 3.68 2.43 4.03
C VAL A 28 3.77 2.14 2.52
N GLU A 29 3.29 0.98 2.11
CA GLU A 29 3.26 0.60 0.70
C GLU A 29 2.12 1.36 0.02
N CYS A 30 2.47 2.33 -0.84
CA CYS A 30 1.52 2.93 -1.77
C CYS A 30 1.40 2.05 -3.02
N ARG A 31 0.22 1.46 -3.22
CA ARG A 31 -0.14 0.76 -4.45
C ARG A 31 -0.80 1.75 -5.42
N GLN A 32 -0.40 1.75 -6.68
CA GLN A 32 -1.00 2.60 -7.71
C GLN A 32 -1.84 1.75 -8.66
N LEU A 33 -3.14 2.03 -8.75
CA LEU A 33 -3.99 1.46 -9.80
C LEU A 33 -3.99 2.32 -11.07
N VAL A 34 -3.87 3.64 -10.90
CA VAL A 34 -3.78 4.61 -12.00
C VAL A 34 -2.66 5.60 -11.66
N ALA A 35 -1.72 5.79 -12.60
CA ALA A 35 -0.69 6.82 -12.47
C ALA A 35 -1.36 8.20 -12.39
N ASP A 36 -0.91 9.05 -11.46
CA ASP A 36 -1.47 10.38 -11.21
C ASP A 36 -2.96 10.38 -10.80
N GLY A 37 -3.44 9.29 -10.19
CA GLY A 37 -4.78 9.24 -9.60
C GLY A 37 -5.02 10.36 -8.60
N ASP A 38 -6.22 10.94 -8.63
CA ASP A 38 -6.63 12.10 -7.84
C ASP A 38 -7.30 11.74 -6.50
N VAL A 39 -7.34 10.45 -6.16
CA VAL A 39 -7.85 9.91 -4.91
C VAL A 39 -6.88 8.89 -4.32
N MET A 40 -6.68 8.95 -3.00
CA MET A 40 -5.95 7.99 -2.18
C MET A 40 -6.92 7.27 -1.24
N LEU A 41 -7.14 5.98 -1.46
CA LEU A 41 -7.91 5.14 -0.53
C LEU A 41 -6.97 4.64 0.57
N VAL A 42 -7.33 4.87 1.84
CA VAL A 42 -6.61 4.39 3.01
C VAL A 42 -7.39 3.21 3.60
N VAL A 43 -6.80 2.02 3.59
CA VAL A 43 -7.50 0.76 3.87
C VAL A 43 -6.94 0.08 5.12
N GLY A 44 -7.84 -0.30 6.01
CA GLY A 44 -7.54 -1.14 7.18
C GLY A 44 -6.68 -0.46 8.25
N SER A 45 -6.41 -1.20 9.32
CA SER A 45 -5.63 -0.71 10.47
C SER A 45 -4.16 -0.43 10.15
N LYS A 46 -3.63 -1.07 9.11
CA LYS A 46 -2.27 -0.84 8.59
C LYS A 46 -2.17 0.39 7.69
N ARG A 47 -3.29 1.10 7.45
CA ARG A 47 -3.38 2.29 6.59
C ARG A 47 -2.73 2.07 5.22
N GLU A 48 -3.03 0.93 4.58
CA GLU A 48 -2.54 0.64 3.24
C GLU A 48 -3.10 1.68 2.26
N MET A 49 -2.23 2.23 1.43
CA MET A 49 -2.55 3.38 0.58
C MET A 49 -2.71 2.94 -0.87
N ILE A 50 -3.85 3.23 -1.48
CA ILE A 50 -4.16 2.87 -2.88
C ILE A 50 -4.51 4.12 -3.68
N GLN A 51 -3.67 4.48 -4.64
CA GLN A 51 -3.91 5.60 -5.54
C GLN A 51 -4.81 5.18 -6.71
N VAL A 52 -5.92 5.90 -6.89
CA VAL A 52 -6.95 5.62 -7.89
C VAL A 52 -7.43 6.90 -8.56
N SER A 53 -8.07 6.75 -9.73
CA SER A 53 -8.80 7.84 -10.37
C SER A 53 -10.20 7.98 -9.77
N LEU A 54 -10.61 9.20 -9.44
CA LEU A 54 -11.96 9.59 -9.06
C LEU A 54 -12.99 9.14 -10.10
N HIS A 55 -12.69 9.37 -11.39
CA HIS A 55 -13.59 9.00 -12.47
C HIS A 55 -13.81 7.48 -12.50
N LEU A 56 -12.74 6.70 -12.36
CA LEU A 56 -12.84 5.24 -12.28
C LEU A 56 -13.66 4.81 -11.05
N LEU A 57 -13.37 5.38 -9.89
CA LEU A 57 -14.01 5.01 -8.62
C LEU A 57 -15.52 5.31 -8.64
N CYS A 58 -15.92 6.49 -9.15
CA CYS A 58 -17.33 6.86 -9.30
C CYS A 58 -18.05 6.06 -10.38
N THR A 59 -17.35 5.64 -11.44
CA THR A 59 -17.92 4.77 -12.48
C THR A 59 -18.14 3.35 -11.97
N ALA A 60 -17.19 2.83 -11.20
CA ALA A 60 -17.23 1.48 -10.68
C ALA A 60 -18.19 1.31 -9.49
N SER A 61 -18.47 2.37 -8.73
CA SER A 61 -19.25 2.29 -7.50
C SER A 61 -20.19 3.49 -7.30
N PRO A 62 -21.51 3.28 -7.32
CA PRO A 62 -22.50 4.30 -7.00
C PRO A 62 -22.34 4.86 -5.59
N PHE A 63 -21.84 4.05 -4.64
CA PHE A 63 -21.60 4.48 -3.26
C PHE A 63 -20.53 5.58 -3.20
N PHE A 64 -19.37 5.32 -3.82
CA PHE A 64 -18.29 6.31 -3.85
C PHE A 64 -18.70 7.58 -4.58
N LYS A 65 -19.47 7.44 -5.68
CA LYS A 65 -20.03 8.60 -6.38
C LYS A 65 -20.89 9.45 -5.45
N ALA A 66 -21.87 8.85 -4.78
CA ALA A 66 -22.74 9.56 -3.86
C ALA A 66 -21.96 10.20 -2.69
N MET A 67 -21.00 9.48 -2.11
CA MET A 67 -20.17 9.97 -1.01
C MET A 67 -19.33 11.18 -1.42
N LEU A 68 -18.68 11.12 -2.59
CA LEU A 68 -17.74 12.17 -3.05
C LEU A 68 -18.44 13.39 -3.65
N GLU A 69 -19.65 13.22 -4.18
CA GLU A 69 -20.49 14.31 -4.65
C GLU A 69 -21.31 14.98 -3.51
N SER A 70 -21.37 14.37 -2.32
CA SER A 70 -22.10 14.91 -1.17
C SER A 70 -21.32 15.95 -0.36
N ASP A 71 -21.97 16.48 0.68
CA ASP A 71 -21.35 17.34 1.70
C ASP A 71 -20.72 16.57 2.86
N PHE A 72 -20.50 15.26 2.71
CA PHE A 72 -19.68 14.51 3.64
C PHE A 72 -18.23 15.00 3.62
N LYS A 73 -17.50 14.64 4.68
CA LYS A 73 -16.10 15.05 4.90
C LYS A 73 -15.23 14.70 3.70
N GLU A 74 -15.44 13.53 3.11
CA GLU A 74 -14.70 12.99 1.97
C GLU A 74 -14.96 13.84 0.70
N GLY A 75 -16.21 14.16 0.41
CA GLY A 75 -16.58 15.02 -0.72
C GLY A 75 -16.05 16.44 -0.56
N LYS A 76 -16.10 16.99 0.67
CA LYS A 76 -15.51 18.29 0.97
C LYS A 76 -13.99 18.29 0.80
N ALA A 77 -13.30 17.28 1.33
CA ALA A 77 -11.85 17.12 1.20
C ALA A 77 -11.42 17.03 -0.28
N LEU A 78 -12.22 16.39 -1.12
CA LEU A 78 -11.96 16.30 -2.56
C LEU A 78 -12.05 17.67 -3.27
N ARG A 79 -12.97 18.54 -2.83
CA ARG A 79 -13.18 19.89 -3.41
C ARG A 79 -12.14 20.90 -2.95
N GLU A 80 -11.69 20.78 -1.70
CA GLU A 80 -10.75 21.70 -1.07
C GLU A 80 -9.27 21.30 -1.30
N ARG A 81 -9.01 20.29 -2.13
CA ARG A 81 -7.65 19.78 -2.34
C ARG A 81 -6.77 20.76 -3.13
N ASP A 82 -5.59 21.07 -2.59
CA ASP A 82 -4.58 21.92 -3.25
C ASP A 82 -3.73 21.14 -4.27
N GLY A 83 -4.39 20.52 -5.24
CA GLY A 83 -3.73 19.75 -6.31
C GLY A 83 -3.10 18.42 -5.87
N ARG A 84 -3.28 18.01 -4.62
CA ARG A 84 -2.89 16.69 -4.09
C ARG A 84 -4.06 15.70 -4.19
N PRO A 85 -3.79 14.39 -4.30
CA PRO A 85 -4.85 13.38 -4.22
C PRO A 85 -5.64 13.49 -2.91
N ALA A 86 -6.96 13.32 -2.97
CA ALA A 86 -7.80 13.36 -1.77
C ALA A 86 -7.74 12.05 -1.00
N GLU A 87 -7.46 12.10 0.31
CA GLU A 87 -7.42 10.91 1.17
C GLU A 87 -8.82 10.53 1.66
N ILE A 88 -9.20 9.28 1.44
CA ILE A 88 -10.46 8.69 1.87
C ILE A 88 -10.14 7.48 2.75
N GLU A 89 -10.45 7.58 4.03
CA GLU A 89 -10.31 6.46 4.97
C GLU A 89 -11.52 5.52 4.83
N LEU A 90 -11.26 4.27 4.47
CA LEU A 90 -12.31 3.25 4.42
C LEU A 90 -12.56 2.69 5.83
N PRO A 91 -13.83 2.37 6.16
CA PRO A 91 -14.14 1.68 7.40
C PRO A 91 -13.32 0.39 7.53
N THR A 92 -12.79 0.13 8.72
CA THR A 92 -12.24 -1.20 9.02
C THR A 92 -13.39 -2.20 9.03
N GLU A 93 -13.25 -3.32 8.32
CA GLU A 93 -14.22 -4.42 8.44
C GLU A 93 -14.37 -4.79 9.92
N SER A 94 -15.61 -4.68 10.42
CA SER A 94 -15.94 -5.26 11.71
C SER A 94 -16.21 -6.75 11.48
N PRO A 95 -15.58 -7.67 12.23
CA PRO A 95 -15.88 -9.09 12.15
C PRO A 95 -17.32 -9.42 12.57
N GLU A 96 -18.10 -8.44 13.05
CA GLU A 96 -19.50 -8.58 13.46
C GLU A 96 -20.52 -8.18 12.37
N ALA A 97 -20.09 -7.96 11.12
CA ALA A 97 -21.02 -7.80 10.01
C ALA A 97 -21.65 -9.16 9.64
N VAL A 98 -22.72 -9.53 10.35
CA VAL A 98 -23.55 -10.74 10.12
C VAL A 98 -24.83 -10.36 9.37
#